data_AF-A0A7G6ADX7-F1
#
_entry.id   AF-A0A7G6ADX7-F1
#
_cell.length_a   1.000
_cell.length_b   1.000
_cell.length_c   1.000
_cell.angle_alpha   90.00
_cell.angle_beta   90.00
_cell.angle_gamma   90.00
#
_symmetry.space_group_name_H-M   'P 1'
#
loop_
_entity.id
_entity.type
_entity.pdbx_description
1 polymer ?
#
loop_
_entity_poly.entity_id
_entity_poly.type
_entity_poly.pdbx_seq_one_letter_code
_entity_poly.pdbx_strand_id
1 'polypeptide(L)' 'MATSYNIDAKLDETLEQLKLHLGASSKAEVLRKAVALLNVATRHENADGSVTILQQNSSDKPNETKVILR' A
#
# COMPACT_ATOMS: atom_id res chain seq x y z
N MET A 1 16.99 1.80 18.14
CA MET A 1 17.79 1.12 17.10
C MET A 1 17.20 1.51 15.75
N ALA A 2 18.02 2.01 14.83
CA ALA A 2 17.58 2.35 13.47
C ALA A 2 18.08 1.27 12.50
N THR A 3 17.19 0.77 11.67
CA THR A 3 17.52 -0.17 10.59
C THR A 3 17.86 0.63 9.34
N SER A 4 19.03 0.39 8.74
CA SER A 4 19.47 1.03 7.50
C SER A 4 19.27 0.09 6.31
N TYR A 5 18.82 0.65 5.18
CA TYR A 5 18.65 -0.08 3.92
C TYR A 5 19.37 0.68 2.81
N ASN A 6 20.06 -0.03 1.92
CA ASN A 6 20.51 0.55 0.67
C ASN A 6 19.37 0.49 -0.33
N ILE A 7 18.96 1.66 -0.82
CA ILE A 7 17.97 1.82 -1.87
C ILE A 7 18.61 2.60 -3.02
N ASP A 8 18.20 2.30 -4.25
CA ASP A 8 18.65 3.07 -5.40
C ASP A 8 18.00 4.47 -5.44
N ALA A 9 18.55 5.36 -6.27
CA ALA A 9 18.09 6.74 -6.37
C ALA A 9 16.63 6.86 -6.85
N LYS A 10 16.19 5.95 -7.74
CA LYS A 10 14.83 5.98 -8.29
C LYS A 10 13.79 5.60 -7.24
N LEU A 11 14.09 4.59 -6.42
CA LEU A 11 13.26 4.21 -5.28
C LEU A 11 13.25 5.34 -4.25
N ASP A 12 14.39 5.98 -4.00
CA ASP A 12 14.47 7.12 -3.08
C ASP A 12 13.60 8.31 -3.51
N GLU A 13 13.61 8.65 -4.81
CA GLU A 13 12.72 9.65 -5.41
C GLU A 13 11.25 9.26 -5.31
N THR A 14 10.93 8.00 -5.61
CA THR A 14 9.56 7.47 -5.55
C THR A 14 9.02 7.57 -4.12
N LEU A 15 9.82 7.22 -3.12
CA LEU A 15 9.44 7.32 -1.71
C LEU A 15 9.26 8.78 -1.27
N GLU A 16 10.04 9.72 -1.80
CA GLU A 16 9.87 11.14 -1.53
C GLU A 16 8.56 11.67 -2.12
N GLN A 17 8.23 11.30 -3.36
CA GLN A 17 6.97 11.66 -4.00
C GLN A 17 5.76 11.07 -3.25
N LEU A 18 5.84 9.80 -2.85
CA LEU A 18 4.80 9.14 -2.07
C LEU A 18 4.63 9.77 -0.69
N LYS A 19 5.73 10.17 -0.04
CA LYS A 19 5.68 10.89 1.24
C LYS A 19 4.85 12.16 1.11
N LEU A 20 5.10 12.96 0.08
CA LEU A 20 4.37 14.19 -0.19
C LEU A 20 2.91 13.93 -0.53
N HIS A 21 2.64 12.96 -1.42
CA HIS A 21 1.28 12.63 -1.86
C HIS A 21 0.39 12.12 -0.71
N LEU A 22 0.95 11.28 0.16
CA LEU A 22 0.21 10.66 1.26
C LEU A 22 0.24 11.48 2.57
N GLY A 23 0.94 12.62 2.59
CA GLY A 23 1.12 13.45 3.79
C GLY A 23 1.86 12.72 4.92
N ALA A 24 2.79 11.82 4.59
CA ALA A 24 3.55 11.07 5.57
C ALA A 24 4.70 11.91 6.17
N SER A 25 5.05 11.64 7.44
CA SER A 25 6.14 12.35 8.13
C SER A 25 7.54 11.99 7.62
N SER A 26 7.70 10.80 7.01
CA SER A 26 9.00 10.28 6.57
C SER A 26 8.86 9.17 5.53
N LYS A 27 9.92 8.92 4.73
CA LYS A 27 10.00 7.77 3.81
C LYS A 27 9.83 6.44 4.55
N ALA A 28 10.37 6.34 5.77
CA ALA A 28 10.20 5.16 6.63
C ALA A 28 8.74 4.93 7.06
N GLU A 29 7.95 5.99 7.22
CA GLU A 29 6.51 5.85 7.46
C GLU A 29 5.77 5.32 6.23
N VAL A 30 6.12 5.79 5.02
CA VAL A 30 5.57 5.26 3.75
C VAL A 30 5.82 3.76 3.66
N LEU A 31 7.06 3.31 3.90
CA LEU A 31 7.42 1.89 3.88
C LEU A 31 6.63 1.09 4.92
N ARG A 32 6.50 1.59 6.15
CA ARG A 32 5.72 0.92 7.20
C ARG A 32 4.25 0.77 6.81
N LYS A 33 3.64 1.80 6.23
CA LYS A 33 2.25 1.74 5.74
C LYS A 33 2.11 0.75 4.58
N ALA A 34 3.05 0.74 3.64
CA ALA A 34 3.05 -0.20 2.51
C ALA A 34 3.16 -1.66 2.99
N VAL A 35 4.05 -1.96 3.94
CA VAL A 35 4.17 -3.30 4.54
C VAL A 35 2.90 -3.69 5.28
N ALA A 36 2.29 -2.76 6.04
CA ALA A 36 1.03 -3.01 6.71
C ALA A 36 -0.10 -3.33 5.73
N LEU A 37 -0.20 -2.57 4.63
CA LEU A 37 -1.16 -2.82 3.54
C LEU A 37 -0.94 -4.19 2.90
N LEU A 38 0.31 -4.55 2.60
CA LEU A 38 0.64 -5.87 2.06
C LEU A 38 0.20 -6.99 3.02
N ASN A 39 0.47 -6.84 4.32
CA ASN A 39 0.08 -7.81 5.33
C ASN A 39 -1.44 -7.94 5.51
N VAL A 40 -2.19 -6.85 5.29
CA VAL A 40 -3.66 -6.90 5.29
C VAL A 40 -4.15 -7.58 4.02
N ALA A 41 -3.61 -7.21 2.87
CA ALA A 41 -3.96 -7.77 1.58
C ALA A 41 -3.74 -9.28 1.54
N THR A 42 -2.60 -9.79 2.01
CA THR A 42 -2.28 -11.22 2.05
C THR A 42 -3.22 -12.03 2.95
N ARG A 43 -3.77 -11.43 4.02
CA ARG A 43 -4.76 -12.10 4.90
C ARG A 43 -6.14 -12.23 4.24
N HIS A 44 -6.42 -11.38 3.26
CA HIS A 44 -7.69 -11.31 2.55
C HIS A 44 -7.54 -11.70 1.08
N GLU A 45 -6.44 -12.40 0.76
CA GLU A 45 -6.17 -12.93 -0.57
C GLU A 45 -7.06 -14.15 -0.82
N ASN A 46 -7.75 -14.14 -1.96
CA ASN A 46 -8.55 -15.25 -2.43
C ASN A 46 -7.64 -16.38 -2.95
N ALA A 47 -8.19 -17.59 -3.10
CA ALA A 47 -7.43 -18.75 -3.60
C ALA A 47 -6.81 -18.55 -4.99
N ASP A 48 -7.35 -17.61 -5.79
CA ASP A 48 -6.83 -17.25 -7.11
C ASP A 48 -5.72 -16.19 -7.06
N GLY A 49 -5.37 -15.68 -5.88
CA GLY A 49 -4.34 -14.66 -5.65
C GLY A 49 -4.83 -13.21 -5.81
N SER A 50 -6.16 -13.00 -5.82
CA SER A 50 -6.76 -11.68 -5.91
C SER A 50 -7.19 -11.14 -4.55
N VAL A 51 -7.29 -9.82 -4.44
CA VAL A 51 -7.86 -9.13 -3.28
C VAL A 51 -9.04 -8.29 -3.75
N THR A 52 -10.17 -8.40 -3.06
CA THR A 52 -11.35 -7.56 -3.31
C THR A 52 -11.31 -6.34 -2.41
N ILE A 53 -11.25 -5.15 -3.02
CA ILE A 53 -11.34 -3.87 -2.31
C ILE A 53 -12.80 -3.41 -2.38
N LEU A 54 -13.44 -3.31 -1.22
CA LEU A 54 -14.79 -2.77 -1.09
C LEU A 54 -14.69 -1.27 -0.86
N GLN A 55 -15.11 -0.47 -1.85
CA GLN A 55 -15.24 0.97 -1.67
C GLN A 55 -16.65 1.28 -1.15
N GLN A 56 -16.74 1.60 0.14
CA GLN A 56 -17.96 2.17 0.73
C GLN A 56 -18.05 3.65 0.33
N ASN A 57 -18.61 3.92 -0.84
CA ASN A 57 -19.16 5.24 -1.10
C ASN A 57 -20.55 5.32 -0.45
N SER A 58 -21.00 6.52 -0.06
CA SER A 58 -22.34 6.77 0.52
C SER A 58 -23.51 6.50 -0.45
N SER A 59 -23.27 5.75 -1.54
CA SER A 59 -24.27 5.29 -2.49
C SER A 59 -24.67 3.87 -2.12
N ASP A 60 -25.95 3.55 -2.25
CA ASP A 60 -26.63 2.31 -1.81
C ASP A 60 -26.12 0.99 -2.44
N LYS A 61 -25.00 1.03 -3.18
CA LYS A 61 -24.34 -0.13 -3.79
C LYS A 61 -22.83 -0.05 -3.55
N PRO A 62 -22.24 -1.00 -2.80
CA PRO A 62 -20.79 -1.06 -2.63
C PRO A 62 -20.14 -1.27 -4.00
N ASN A 63 -19.13 -0.47 -4.33
CA ASN A 63 -18.36 -0.66 -5.55
C ASN A 63 -17.20 -1.61 -5.21
N GLU A 64 -17.23 -2.80 -5.78
CA GLU A 64 -16.19 -3.82 -5.55
C GLU A 64 -15.14 -3.73 -6.64
N THR A 65 -13.87 -3.57 -6.26
CA THR A 65 -12.75 -3.61 -7.20
C THR A 65 -11.90 -4.83 -6.89
N LYS A 66 -11.80 -5.75 -7.86
CA LYS A 66 -10.91 -6.90 -7.78
C LYS A 66 -9.52 -6.50 -8.28
N VAL A 67 -8.51 -6.66 -7.43
CA VAL A 67 -7.11 -6.39 -7.78
C VAL A 67 -6.34 -7.70 -7.73
N ILE A 68 -5.53 -7.98 -8.75
CA ILE A 68 -4.61 -9.11 -8.78
C ILE A 68 -3.22 -8.56 -8.47
N LEU A 69 -2.56 -9.09 -7.43
CA LEU A 69 -1.26 -8.60 -6.96
C LEU A 69 -0.06 -9.25 -7.70
N ARG A 70 -0.28 -9.80 -8.90
CA ARG A 70 0.70 -10.58 -9.68
C ARG A 70 1.28 -9.80 -10.84
#